data_AF-A0A8J5R4L3-F1
#
_entry.id   AF-A0A8J5R4L3-F1
#
_cell.length_a   1.000
_cell.length_b   1.000
_cell.length_c   1.000
_cell.angle_alpha   90.00
_cell.angle_beta   90.00
_cell.angle_gamma   90.00
#
_symmetry.space_group_name_H-M   'P 1'
#
loop_
_entity.id
_entity.type
_entity.pdbx_description
1 polymer ?
#
loop_
_entity_poly.entity_id
_entity_poly.type
_entity_poly.pdbx_seq_one_letter_code
_entity_poly.pdbx_strand_id
1 'polypeptide(L)'
;MAINSRMSKLSEKEDECAFTWKLFTGWDFMIGNPETAHNRVASIILGFKESLLEEAERQKKLGHWKITTIRIFINLFVILLLALSAYAVVVVVARSTQESANSSWWRQNEITVVMSLISYIFPIFFEGLGYLENYHPRKQLRLQLGRIMVLNLLNLYSLIIALFDKISQM
;
A
#
# COMPACT_ATOMS: atom_id res chain seq x y z
N MET A 1 7.83 -23.09 -5.98
CA MET A 1 7.27 -23.54 -4.68
C MET A 1 8.27 -24.26 -3.76
N ALA A 2 9.39 -24.82 -4.26
CA ALA A 2 10.31 -25.64 -3.45
C ALA A 2 11.27 -24.89 -2.50
N ILE A 3 11.54 -23.59 -2.73
CA ILE A 3 12.54 -22.83 -1.95
C ILE A 3 12.05 -22.51 -0.53
N ASN A 4 10.74 -22.28 -0.34
CA ASN A 4 10.15 -22.06 0.99
C ASN A 4 10.16 -23.32 1.88
N SER A 5 10.01 -24.51 1.28
CA SER A 5 10.05 -25.77 2.04
C SER A 5 11.45 -26.08 2.61
N ARG A 6 12.51 -25.56 1.96
CA ARG A 6 13.89 -25.78 2.37
C ARG A 6 14.36 -24.82 3.46
N MET A 7 13.82 -23.60 3.52
CA MET A 7 14.10 -22.67 4.62
C MET A 7 13.29 -22.98 5.89
N SER A 8 12.09 -23.56 5.79
CA SER A 8 11.37 -24.07 6.98
C SER A 8 12.09 -25.29 7.58
N LYS A 9 12.52 -26.27 6.76
CA LYS A 9 13.21 -27.48 7.24
C LYS A 9 14.62 -27.29 7.85
N LEU A 10 15.28 -26.16 7.61
CA LEU A 10 16.59 -25.84 8.21
C LEU A 10 16.48 -24.89 9.40
N SER A 11 15.32 -24.25 9.61
CA SER A 11 15.05 -23.37 10.75
C SER A 11 14.25 -24.07 11.87
N GLU A 12 13.70 -25.26 11.62
CA GLU A 12 12.77 -25.95 12.51
C GLU A 12 13.43 -27.17 13.15
N LYS A 13 14.01 -26.96 14.34
CA LYS A 13 13.83 -27.80 15.54
C LYS A 13 14.73 -27.37 16.70
N GLU A 14 15.97 -26.97 16.42
CA GLU A 14 16.89 -26.49 17.46
C GLU A 14 16.56 -25.07 17.91
N ASP A 15 16.14 -24.19 16.98
CA ASP A 15 15.73 -22.81 17.30
C ASP A 15 14.30 -22.73 17.86
N GLU A 16 13.37 -23.56 17.38
CA GLU A 16 11.97 -23.57 17.87
C GLU A 16 11.86 -23.96 19.36
N CYS A 17 12.77 -24.79 19.86
CA CYS A 17 12.82 -25.19 21.26
C CYS A 17 13.98 -24.57 22.04
N ALA A 18 14.77 -23.66 21.46
CA ALA A 18 15.90 -23.04 22.15
C ALA A 18 15.46 -22.29 23.42
N PHE A 19 14.29 -21.63 23.38
CA PHE A 19 13.70 -20.96 24.54
C PHE A 19 13.31 -21.97 25.62
N THR A 20 12.59 -23.01 25.25
CA THR A 20 12.16 -24.10 26.14
C THR A 20 13.35 -24.82 26.76
N TRP A 21 14.39 -25.10 25.97
CA TRP A 21 15.62 -25.74 26.44
C TRP A 21 16.37 -24.83 27.42
N LYS A 22 16.60 -23.55 27.08
CA LYS A 22 17.18 -22.57 28.02
C LYS A 22 16.36 -22.43 29.29
N LEU A 23 15.04 -22.55 29.19
CA LEU A 23 14.13 -22.43 30.34
C LEU A 23 14.20 -23.67 31.21
N PHE A 24 14.28 -24.88 30.66
CA PHE A 24 14.29 -26.11 31.46
C PHE A 24 15.69 -26.51 31.95
N THR A 25 16.75 -26.16 31.22
CA THR A 25 18.14 -26.56 31.54
C THR A 25 18.99 -25.44 32.13
N GLY A 26 18.45 -24.23 32.27
CA GLY A 26 19.18 -23.07 32.79
C GLY A 26 19.33 -23.03 34.32
N TRP A 27 18.60 -23.88 35.04
CA TRP A 27 18.57 -23.89 36.51
C TRP A 27 19.77 -24.66 37.07
N ASP A 28 20.53 -24.02 37.95
CA ASP A 28 21.61 -24.66 38.73
C ASP A 28 21.24 -24.63 40.21
N PHE A 29 20.94 -25.81 40.77
CA PHE A 29 20.55 -25.98 42.16
C PHE A 29 21.75 -26.27 43.09
N MET A 30 22.98 -26.36 42.56
CA MET A 30 24.18 -26.66 43.34
C MET A 30 24.88 -25.40 43.87
N ILE A 31 24.35 -24.20 43.58
CA ILE A 31 24.89 -22.93 44.07
C ILE A 31 24.49 -22.73 45.53
N GLY A 32 25.43 -22.92 46.45
CA GLY A 32 25.21 -22.71 47.89
C GLY A 32 25.28 -21.24 48.35
N ASN A 33 25.77 -20.32 47.51
CA ASN A 33 25.86 -18.89 47.83
C ASN A 33 24.61 -18.13 47.32
N PRO A 34 23.80 -17.51 48.21
CA PRO A 34 22.56 -16.84 47.81
C PRO A 34 22.77 -15.67 46.83
N GLU A 35 23.85 -14.92 46.97
CA GLU A 35 24.15 -13.78 46.09
C GLU A 35 24.46 -14.24 44.65
N THR A 36 25.20 -15.35 44.52
CA THR A 36 25.52 -15.94 43.21
C THR A 36 24.30 -16.57 42.55
N ALA A 37 23.43 -17.21 43.34
CA ALA A 37 22.18 -17.77 42.85
C ALA A 37 21.25 -16.68 42.31
N HIS A 38 21.09 -15.58 43.05
CA HIS A 38 20.29 -14.43 42.61
C HIS A 38 20.85 -13.81 41.32
N ASN A 39 22.16 -13.62 41.23
CA ASN A 39 22.79 -13.08 40.02
C ASN A 39 22.62 -14.02 38.80
N ARG A 40 22.67 -15.34 39.01
CA ARG A 40 22.43 -16.34 37.96
C ARG A 40 20.99 -16.30 37.45
N VAL A 41 20.01 -16.26 38.37
CA VAL A 41 18.59 -16.13 38.03
C VAL A 41 18.33 -14.81 37.29
N ALA A 42 18.89 -13.70 37.76
CA ALA A 42 18.77 -12.40 37.10
C ALA A 42 19.35 -12.42 35.68
N SER A 43 20.51 -13.04 35.46
CA SER A 43 21.13 -13.21 34.15
C SER A 43 20.25 -14.02 33.19
N ILE A 44 19.63 -15.10 33.67
CA ILE A 44 18.69 -15.93 32.87
C ILE A 44 17.46 -15.11 32.47
N ILE A 45 16.86 -14.38 33.42
CA ILE A 45 15.69 -13.52 33.16
C ILE A 45 16.02 -12.43 32.15
N LEU A 46 17.19 -11.80 32.26
CA LEU A 46 17.66 -10.77 31.33
C LEU A 46 17.82 -11.33 29.91
N GLY A 47 18.43 -12.50 29.76
CA GLY A 47 18.58 -13.14 28.45
C GLY A 47 17.24 -13.49 27.78
N PHE A 48 16.24 -13.89 28.57
CA PHE A 48 14.88 -14.08 28.07
C PHE A 48 14.19 -12.78 27.67
N LYS A 49 14.35 -11.74 28.48
CA LYS A 49 13.78 -10.43 28.17
C LYS A 49 14.36 -9.85 26.87
N GLU A 50 15.66 -10.00 26.65
CA GLU A 50 16.35 -9.54 25.45
C GLU A 50 15.88 -10.29 24.20
N SER A 51 15.84 -11.63 24.24
CA SER A 51 15.34 -12.44 23.12
C SER A 51 13.88 -12.16 22.77
N LEU A 52 13.01 -12.00 23.77
CA LEU A 52 11.61 -11.60 23.54
C LEU A 52 11.49 -10.20 22.93
N LEU A 53 12.34 -9.26 23.36
CA LEU A 53 12.35 -7.89 22.84
C LEU A 53 12.85 -7.87 21.39
N GLU A 54 13.89 -8.65 21.06
CA GLU A 54 14.41 -8.78 19.70
C GLU A 54 13.35 -9.36 18.75
N GLU A 55 12.63 -10.40 19.16
CA GLU A 55 11.52 -10.95 18.36
C GLU A 55 10.38 -9.95 18.18
N ALA A 56 10.00 -9.24 19.24
CA ALA A 56 8.97 -8.20 19.18
C ALA A 56 9.37 -7.06 18.23
N GLU A 57 10.64 -6.65 18.24
CA GLU A 57 11.18 -5.67 17.29
C GLU A 57 11.23 -6.20 15.86
N ARG A 58 11.63 -7.46 15.67
CA ARG A 58 11.68 -8.11 14.36
C ARG A 58 10.29 -8.16 13.73
N GLN A 59 9.26 -8.53 14.50
CA GLN A 59 7.88 -8.50 14.03
C GLN A 59 7.41 -7.08 13.68
N LYS A 60 7.74 -6.08 14.50
CA LYS A 60 7.42 -4.67 14.20
C LYS A 60 8.10 -4.15 12.94
N LYS A 61 9.37 -4.51 12.69
CA LYS A 61 10.14 -4.15 11.49
C LYS A 61 9.52 -4.79 10.24
N LEU A 62 9.17 -6.07 10.30
CA LEU A 62 8.53 -6.80 9.19
C LEU A 62 7.17 -6.17 8.83
N GLY A 63 6.37 -5.82 9.85
CA GLY A 63 5.10 -5.11 9.68
C GLY A 63 5.29 -3.73 9.03
N HIS A 64 6.25 -2.94 9.49
CA HIS A 64 6.56 -1.63 8.91
C HIS A 64 6.94 -1.70 7.43
N TRP A 65 7.79 -2.66 7.04
CA TRP A 65 8.22 -2.80 5.65
C TRP A 65 7.07 -3.21 4.72
N LYS A 66 6.19 -4.11 5.16
CA LYS A 66 4.97 -4.49 4.43
C LYS A 66 4.03 -3.30 4.24
N ILE A 67 3.79 -2.51 5.28
CA ILE A 67 2.93 -1.32 5.20
C ILE A 67 3.54 -0.27 4.27
N THR A 68 4.85 -0.04 4.35
CA THR A 68 5.56 0.92 3.49
C THR A 68 5.52 0.52 2.02
N THR A 69 5.74 -0.76 1.69
CA THR A 69 5.69 -1.23 0.30
C THR A 69 4.29 -1.11 -0.31
N ILE A 70 3.23 -1.43 0.46
CA ILE A 70 1.84 -1.23 0.04
C ILE A 70 1.55 0.26 -0.25
N ARG A 71 2.02 1.18 0.59
CA ARG A 71 1.83 2.63 0.38
C ARG A 71 2.50 3.13 -0.90
N ILE A 72 3.74 2.70 -1.17
CA ILE A 72 4.46 3.06 -2.39
C ILE A 72 3.70 2.56 -3.62
N PHE A 73 3.24 1.30 -3.58
CA PHE A 73 2.47 0.69 -4.64
C PHE A 73 1.16 1.46 -4.91
N ILE A 74 0.40 1.80 -3.86
CA ILE A 74 -0.85 2.57 -3.97
C ILE A 74 -0.58 3.94 -4.59
N ASN A 75 0.44 4.67 -4.11
CA ASN A 75 0.75 5.99 -4.63
C ASN A 75 1.14 5.95 -6.11
N LEU A 76 1.92 4.95 -6.53
CA LEU A 76 2.27 4.73 -7.93
C LEU A 76 1.03 4.45 -8.78
N PHE A 77 0.13 3.60 -8.28
CA PHE A 77 -1.12 3.27 -8.98
C PHE A 77 -2.06 4.48 -9.11
N VAL A 78 -2.12 5.36 -8.10
CA VAL A 78 -2.88 6.62 -8.16
C VAL A 78 -2.31 7.54 -9.24
N ILE A 79 -0.98 7.68 -9.33
CA ILE A 79 -0.34 8.48 -10.38
C ILE A 79 -0.64 7.91 -11.76
N LEU A 80 -0.57 6.58 -11.92
CA LEU A 80 -0.91 5.89 -13.17
C LEU A 80 -2.37 6.15 -13.58
N LEU A 81 -3.32 6.03 -12.65
CA LEU A 81 -4.73 6.33 -12.90
C LEU A 81 -4.89 7.79 -13.36
N LEU A 82 -4.31 8.75 -12.65
CA LEU A 82 -4.40 10.18 -13.02
C LEU A 82 -3.84 10.43 -14.43
N ALA A 83 -2.70 9.84 -14.78
CA ALA A 83 -2.13 9.95 -16.12
C ALA A 83 -3.04 9.32 -17.19
N LEU A 84 -3.61 8.15 -16.90
CA LEU A 84 -4.53 7.45 -17.81
C LEU A 84 -5.81 8.26 -18.03
N SER A 85 -6.34 8.90 -16.98
CA SER A 85 -7.47 9.83 -17.09
C SER A 85 -7.15 11.01 -18.01
N ALA A 86 -6.00 11.66 -17.81
CA ALA A 86 -5.59 12.81 -18.62
C ALA A 86 -5.43 12.41 -20.10
N TYR A 87 -4.77 11.28 -20.35
CA TYR A 87 -4.58 10.73 -21.68
C TYR A 87 -5.91 10.40 -22.37
N ALA A 88 -6.84 9.73 -21.65
CA ALA A 88 -8.14 9.37 -22.20
C ALA A 88 -8.94 10.62 -22.63
N VAL A 89 -8.92 11.69 -21.84
CA VAL A 89 -9.61 12.95 -22.19
C VAL A 89 -9.00 13.58 -23.44
N VAL A 90 -7.67 13.67 -23.51
CA VAL A 90 -6.98 14.25 -24.69
C VAL A 90 -7.28 13.45 -25.96
N VAL A 91 -7.21 12.11 -25.88
CA VAL A 91 -7.51 11.23 -27.02
C VAL A 91 -8.95 11.36 -27.47
N VAL A 92 -9.90 11.38 -26.54
CA VAL A 92 -11.34 11.48 -26.86
C VAL A 92 -11.65 12.83 -27.50
N VAL A 93 -11.05 13.93 -27.02
CA VAL A 93 -11.26 15.24 -27.64
C VAL A 93 -10.63 15.29 -29.03
N ALA A 94 -9.39 14.82 -29.20
CA ALA A 94 -8.73 14.76 -30.51
C ALA A 94 -9.54 13.93 -31.52
N ARG A 95 -10.13 12.81 -31.08
CA ARG A 95 -11.01 11.97 -31.90
C ARG A 95 -12.34 12.64 -32.24
N SER A 96 -12.86 13.48 -31.35
CA SER A 96 -14.08 14.26 -31.62
C SER A 96 -13.86 15.35 -32.68
N THR A 97 -12.64 15.85 -32.82
CA THR A 97 -12.26 16.92 -33.77
C THR A 97 -12.11 16.42 -35.20
N GLN A 98 -11.90 15.11 -35.42
CA GLN A 98 -11.70 14.54 -36.76
C GLN A 98 -13.04 14.30 -37.47
N GLU A 99 -13.61 15.38 -38.01
CA GLU A 99 -14.79 15.39 -38.88
C GLU A 99 -14.53 14.63 -40.19
N SER A 100 -15.43 13.70 -40.57
CA SER A 100 -15.75 13.39 -41.98
C SER A 100 -16.76 12.25 -42.22
N ALA A 101 -17.35 11.60 -41.21
CA ALA A 101 -18.45 10.65 -41.48
C ALA A 101 -19.45 10.48 -40.33
N ASN A 102 -20.65 11.04 -40.55
CA ASN A 102 -21.95 10.74 -39.94
C ASN A 102 -22.15 10.92 -38.42
N SER A 103 -22.86 12.02 -38.09
CA SER A 103 -24.04 12.21 -37.20
C SER A 103 -24.55 11.07 -36.28
N SER A 104 -23.70 10.18 -35.76
CA SER A 104 -24.13 9.20 -34.77
C SER A 104 -24.23 9.86 -33.39
N TRP A 105 -25.39 9.79 -32.74
CA TRP A 105 -25.66 10.24 -31.36
C TRP A 105 -24.57 9.82 -30.36
N TRP A 106 -23.94 8.67 -30.62
CA TRP A 106 -22.79 8.17 -29.88
C TRP A 106 -21.56 9.08 -29.89
N ARG A 107 -21.28 9.75 -31.01
CA ARG A 107 -20.11 10.63 -31.17
C ARG A 107 -20.30 11.97 -30.44
N GLN A 108 -21.53 12.48 -30.40
CA GLN A 108 -21.88 13.68 -29.63
C GLN A 108 -21.80 13.43 -28.12
N ASN A 109 -22.18 12.24 -27.68
CA ASN A 109 -22.14 11.85 -26.28
C ASN A 109 -20.81 11.20 -25.86
N GLU A 110 -19.86 10.96 -26.77
CA GLU A 110 -18.59 10.26 -26.46
C GLU A 110 -17.83 10.97 -25.34
N ILE A 111 -17.70 12.30 -25.43
CA ILE A 111 -17.06 13.12 -24.39
C ILE A 111 -17.84 13.01 -23.08
N THR A 112 -19.15 13.27 -23.08
CA THR A 112 -19.97 13.24 -21.86
C THR A 112 -19.97 11.87 -21.19
N VAL A 113 -20.12 10.79 -21.96
CA VAL A 113 -20.10 9.42 -21.46
C VAL A 113 -18.73 9.10 -20.85
N VAL A 114 -17.62 9.40 -21.52
CA VAL A 114 -16.27 9.15 -20.99
C VAL A 114 -16.01 9.97 -19.73
N MET A 115 -16.40 11.25 -19.71
CA MET A 115 -16.25 12.13 -18.57
C MET A 115 -17.04 11.62 -17.35
N SER A 116 -18.28 11.19 -17.56
CA SER A 116 -19.11 10.59 -16.51
C SER A 116 -18.55 9.26 -16.02
N LEU A 117 -18.04 8.44 -16.93
CA LEU A 117 -17.49 7.12 -16.61
C LEU A 117 -16.19 7.25 -15.81
N ILE A 118 -15.30 8.18 -16.18
CA ILE A 118 -14.12 8.55 -15.38
C ILE A 118 -14.54 9.06 -14.00
N SER A 119 -15.49 9.99 -13.94
CA SER A 119 -15.94 10.61 -12.70
C SER A 119 -16.62 9.64 -11.74
N TYR A 120 -17.20 8.54 -12.24
CA TYR A 120 -17.84 7.51 -11.42
C TYR A 120 -16.89 6.38 -11.03
N ILE A 121 -16.11 5.86 -11.98
CA ILE A 121 -15.26 4.68 -11.78
C ILE A 121 -14.03 5.01 -10.93
N PHE A 122 -13.41 6.18 -11.13
CA PHE A 122 -12.17 6.53 -10.44
C PHE A 122 -12.34 6.69 -8.92
N PRO A 123 -13.40 7.34 -8.40
CA PRO A 123 -13.67 7.37 -6.96
C PRO A 123 -13.76 5.97 -6.34
N ILE A 124 -14.39 5.01 -7.02
CA ILE A 124 -14.51 3.63 -6.56
C ILE A 124 -13.13 2.96 -6.44
N PHE A 125 -12.26 3.17 -7.44
CA PHE A 125 -10.88 2.69 -7.36
C PHE A 125 -10.10 3.37 -6.22
N PHE A 126 -10.24 4.69 -6.05
CA PHE A 126 -9.60 5.41 -4.96
C PHE A 126 -10.08 4.96 -3.57
N GLU A 127 -11.36 4.58 -3.43
CA GLU A 127 -11.91 3.97 -2.22
C GLU A 127 -11.27 2.62 -1.94
N GLY A 128 -11.23 1.72 -2.93
CA GLY A 128 -10.59 0.41 -2.79
C GLY A 128 -9.12 0.50 -2.39
N LEU A 129 -8.38 1.44 -2.98
CA LEU A 129 -7.00 1.74 -2.62
C LEU A 129 -6.88 2.32 -1.20
N GLY A 130 -7.84 3.15 -0.78
CA GLY A 130 -7.89 3.70 0.57
C GLY A 130 -8.04 2.63 1.65
N TYR A 131 -8.83 1.58 1.40
CA TYR A 131 -8.97 0.44 2.30
C TYR A 131 -7.65 -0.35 2.43
N LEU A 132 -6.91 -0.54 1.34
CA LEU A 132 -5.62 -1.23 1.34
C LEU A 132 -4.54 -0.49 2.15
N GLU A 133 -4.62 0.83 2.24
CA GLU A 133 -3.60 1.67 2.88
C GLU A 133 -3.64 1.60 4.43
N ASN A 134 -4.70 0.99 5.01
CA ASN A 134 -4.92 0.86 6.46
C ASN A 134 -4.69 2.18 7.23
N TYR A 135 -5.08 3.30 6.63
CA TYR A 135 -5.00 4.59 7.31
C TYR A 135 -6.07 4.70 8.41
N HIS A 136 -5.76 5.46 9.46
CA HIS A 136 -6.77 5.88 10.42
C HIS A 136 -7.93 6.55 9.66
N PRO A 137 -9.21 6.26 9.97
CA PRO A 137 -10.36 6.64 9.14
C PRO A 137 -10.42 8.14 8.80
N ARG A 138 -10.01 9.01 9.73
CA ARG A 138 -9.89 10.47 9.51
C ARG A 138 -8.82 10.88 8.49
N LYS A 139 -7.68 10.19 8.46
CA LYS A 139 -6.61 10.46 7.48
C LYS A 139 -6.99 9.90 6.11
N GLN A 140 -7.57 8.70 6.07
CA GLN A 140 -8.08 8.07 4.86
C GLN A 140 -9.06 9.00 4.13
N LEU A 141 -10.05 9.53 4.85
CA LEU A 141 -11.07 10.40 4.27
C LEU A 141 -10.47 11.67 3.63
N ARG A 142 -9.53 12.35 4.29
CA ARG A 142 -8.89 13.57 3.76
C ARG A 142 -8.06 13.29 2.51
N LEU A 143 -7.32 12.19 2.51
CA LEU A 143 -6.42 11.82 1.42
C LEU A 143 -7.23 11.35 0.19
N GLN A 144 -8.31 10.62 0.42
CA GLN A 144 -9.28 10.24 -0.60
C GLN A 144 -9.93 11.48 -1.24
N LEU A 145 -10.41 12.41 -0.42
CA LEU A 145 -11.02 13.65 -0.90
C LEU A 145 -10.03 14.47 -1.74
N GLY A 146 -8.76 14.53 -1.32
CA GLY A 146 -7.68 15.16 -2.09
C GLY A 146 -7.45 14.50 -3.45
N ARG A 147 -7.41 13.16 -3.53
CA ARG A 147 -7.25 12.42 -4.80
C ARG A 147 -8.40 12.68 -5.76
N ILE A 148 -9.64 12.70 -5.26
CA ILE A 148 -10.84 13.01 -6.06
C ILE A 148 -10.81 14.46 -6.54
N MET A 149 -10.43 15.40 -5.67
CA MET A 149 -10.31 16.81 -6.04
C MET A 149 -9.25 17.03 -7.14
N VAL A 150 -8.08 16.39 -7.01
CA VAL A 150 -7.03 16.46 -8.04
C VAL A 150 -7.51 15.87 -9.36
N LEU A 151 -8.19 14.73 -9.35
CA LEU A 151 -8.77 14.14 -10.55
C LEU A 151 -9.75 15.10 -11.23
N ASN A 152 -10.68 15.69 -10.48
CA ASN A 152 -11.66 16.63 -11.03
C ASN A 152 -10.99 17.88 -11.61
N LEU A 153 -9.98 18.42 -10.92
CA LEU A 153 -9.24 19.59 -11.38
C LEU A 153 -8.48 19.30 -12.68
N LEU A 154 -7.81 18.14 -12.74
CA LEU A 154 -7.02 17.72 -13.89
C LEU A 154 -7.94 17.45 -15.09
N ASN A 155 -9.08 16.79 -14.85
CA ASN A 155 -10.08 16.55 -15.87
C ASN A 155 -10.66 17.86 -16.45
N LEU A 156 -11.03 18.81 -15.59
CA LEU A 156 -11.49 20.14 -16.00
C LEU A 156 -10.42 20.88 -16.80
N TYR A 157 -9.16 20.83 -16.36
CA TYR A 157 -8.03 21.46 -17.05
C TYR A 157 -7.78 20.86 -18.44
N SER A 158 -7.81 19.53 -18.56
CA SER A 158 -7.72 18.83 -19.85
C SER A 158 -8.86 19.23 -20.79
N LEU A 159 -10.08 19.38 -20.27
CA LEU A 159 -11.24 19.83 -21.04
C LEU A 159 -11.05 21.27 -21.55
N ILE A 160 -10.57 22.19 -20.70
CA ILE A 160 -10.29 23.59 -21.10
C ILE A 160 -9.25 23.64 -22.21
N ILE A 161 -8.11 22.95 -22.05
CA ILE A 161 -7.05 22.95 -23.08
C ILE A 161 -7.59 22.42 -24.40
N ALA A 162 -8.34 21.32 -24.34
CA ALA A 162 -8.81 20.68 -25.55
C ALA A 162 -9.91 21.51 -26.26
N LEU A 163 -10.73 22.25 -25.51
CA LEU A 163 -11.65 23.25 -26.07
C LEU A 163 -10.91 24.45 -26.66
N PHE A 164 -9.85 24.92 -26.02
CA PHE A 164 -9.04 26.03 -26.51
C PHE A 164 -8.33 25.65 -27.82
N ASP A 165 -7.76 24.45 -27.89
CA ASP A 165 -7.14 23.91 -29.11
C ASP A 165 -8.16 23.78 -30.24
N LYS A 166 -9.39 23.34 -29.94
CA LYS A 166 -10.50 23.33 -30.89
C LYS A 166 -10.83 24.72 -31.44
N ILE A 167 -10.89 25.75 -30.58
CA ILE A 167 -11.17 27.13 -31.01
C ILE A 167 -10.01 27.68 -31.83
N SER A 168 -8.76 27.35 -31.48
CA SER A 168 -7.58 27.79 -32.22
C SER A 168 -7.42 27.11 -33.59
N GLN A 169 -8.04 25.94 -33.79
CA GLN A 169 -8.03 25.21 -35.06
C GLN A 169 -9.20 25.57 -36.00
N MET A 170 -10.21 26.31 -35.52
CA MET A 170 -11.26 26.91 -36.36
C MET A 170 -10.80 28.25 -36.93
#